data_AF-A0A2V9WYA8-F1
#
_entry.id   AF-A0A2V9WYA8-F1
#
_cell.length_a   1.000
_cell.length_b   1.000
_cell.length_c   1.000
_cell.angle_alpha   90.00
_cell.angle_beta   90.00
_cell.angle_gamma   90.00
#
_symmetry.space_group_name_H-M   'P 1'
#
loop_
_entity.id
_entity.type
_entity.pdbx_description
1 polymer ?
#
loop_
_entity_poly.entity_id
_entity_poly.type
_entity_poly.pdbx_seq_one_letter_code
_entity_poly.pdbx_strand_id
1 'polypeptide(L)'
;NGVISVDDTWIERAQPAVIIDVPTRILAAEELLCSKLFVTRRERFDGADVAHIIYATRGKLEWERVLAIVGENWEILLWSLVLFRYVYPAHSDYVPFSLWEDLLTRYMTLVSKPDPKAPFRGSLIDENMFAIDVKEWGLEDVLAEYRARRTPRAFDPSSMVTPESKTA
;
A
#
# COMPACT_ATOMS: atom_id res chain seq x y z
N ASN A 1 -4.24 0.07 6.09
CA ASN A 1 -3.76 -1.31 5.84
C ASN A 1 -2.59 -1.62 6.78
N GLY A 2 -2.13 -2.87 6.86
CA GLY A 2 -1.01 -3.27 7.74
C GLY A 2 0.38 -3.22 7.09
N VAL A 3 0.47 -2.90 5.79
CA VAL A 3 1.66 -3.17 4.95
C VAL A 3 2.36 -1.92 4.45
N ILE A 4 1.61 -0.92 3.96
CA ILE A 4 2.16 0.34 3.42
C ILE A 4 2.49 1.31 4.55
N SER A 5 3.77 1.64 4.70
CA SER A 5 4.24 2.52 5.77
C SER A 5 4.00 3.99 5.42
N VAL A 6 3.63 4.78 6.43
CA VAL A 6 3.44 6.22 6.30
C VAL A 6 4.70 6.91 6.81
N ASP A 7 5.23 7.83 6.03
CA ASP A 7 6.37 8.68 6.38
C ASP A 7 6.00 10.16 6.17
N ASP A 8 6.92 11.07 6.50
CA ASP A 8 6.69 12.52 6.43
C ASP A 8 6.32 13.00 5.02
N THR A 9 6.77 12.29 3.97
CA THR A 9 6.51 12.66 2.59
C THR A 9 5.03 12.60 2.21
N TRP A 10 4.22 11.83 2.96
CA TRP A 10 2.75 11.81 2.81
C TRP A 10 2.12 13.15 3.19
N ILE A 11 2.66 13.81 4.21
CA ILE A 11 2.20 15.14 4.66
C ILE A 11 2.72 16.21 3.69
N GLU A 12 3.97 16.11 3.28
CA GLU A 12 4.61 17.06 2.35
C GLU A 12 3.86 17.12 1.01
N ARG A 13 3.51 15.96 0.45
CA ARG A 13 2.80 15.85 -0.84
C ARG A 13 1.29 16.07 -0.75
N ALA A 14 0.73 16.16 0.46
CA ALA A 14 -0.71 16.37 0.64
C ALA A 14 -1.16 17.69 -0.01
N GLN A 15 -2.26 17.64 -0.75
CA GLN A 15 -2.80 18.77 -1.50
C GLN A 15 -3.82 19.55 -0.66
N PRO A 16 -3.86 20.90 -0.74
CA PRO A 16 -4.88 21.67 -0.07
C PRO A 16 -6.27 21.37 -0.66
N ALA A 17 -7.28 21.30 0.21
CA ALA A 17 -8.66 21.10 -0.18
C ALA A 17 -9.60 21.81 0.81
N VAL A 18 -10.87 21.96 0.42
CA VAL A 18 -11.93 22.41 1.32
C VAL A 18 -12.97 21.30 1.41
N ILE A 19 -13.21 20.79 2.61
CA ILE A 19 -14.20 19.74 2.87
C ILE A 19 -15.21 20.30 3.88
N ILE A 20 -16.47 20.43 3.46
CA ILE A 20 -17.55 21.00 4.30
C ILE A 20 -17.10 22.35 4.89
N ASP A 21 -16.63 23.25 4.02
CA ASP A 21 -16.11 24.58 4.37
C ASP A 21 -14.90 24.61 5.33
N VAL A 22 -14.28 23.47 5.60
CA VAL A 22 -13.06 23.38 6.42
C VAL A 22 -11.84 23.28 5.50
N PRO A 23 -10.91 24.26 5.51
CA PRO A 23 -9.61 24.14 4.87
C PRO A 23 -8.85 22.95 5.46
N THR A 24 -8.45 22.02 4.61
CA THR A 24 -7.78 20.79 5.00
C THR A 24 -6.71 20.42 3.99
N ARG A 25 -5.99 19.33 4.26
CA ARG A 25 -5.08 18.70 3.30
C ARG A 25 -5.53 17.27 3.06
N ILE A 26 -5.59 16.88 1.79
CA ILE A 26 -5.89 15.53 1.35
C ILE A 26 -4.63 14.87 0.83
N LEU A 27 -4.55 13.54 0.94
CA LEU A 27 -3.44 12.79 0.38
C LEU A 27 -3.30 13.07 -1.12
N ALA A 28 -2.06 13.11 -1.60
CA ALA A 28 -1.80 13.03 -3.03
C ALA A 28 -2.33 11.69 -3.58
N ALA A 29 -2.60 11.67 -4.89
CA ALA A 29 -3.33 10.56 -5.50
C ALA A 29 -2.55 9.24 -5.40
N GLU A 30 -1.22 9.29 -5.45
CA GLU A 30 -0.34 8.13 -5.32
C GLU A 30 -0.42 7.51 -3.92
N GLU A 31 -0.29 8.32 -2.87
CA GLU A 31 -0.40 7.88 -1.48
C GLU A 31 -1.82 7.38 -1.17
N LEU A 32 -2.84 8.07 -1.67
CA LEU A 32 -4.23 7.64 -1.53
C LEU A 32 -4.44 6.27 -2.18
N LEU A 33 -3.97 6.07 -3.42
CA LEU A 33 -4.04 4.78 -4.12
C LEU A 33 -3.34 3.69 -3.30
N CYS A 34 -2.10 3.92 -2.86
CA CYS A 34 -1.33 2.94 -2.11
C CYS A 34 -1.99 2.57 -0.77
N SER A 35 -2.64 3.53 -0.10
CA SER A 35 -3.36 3.29 1.15
C SER A 35 -4.49 2.25 1.02
N LYS A 36 -5.01 2.07 -0.21
CA LYS A 36 -6.16 1.22 -0.54
C LYS A 36 -5.80 -0.19 -1.00
N LEU A 37 -4.58 -0.39 -1.51
CA LEU A 37 -4.17 -1.64 -2.17
C LEU A 37 -4.33 -2.91 -1.32
N PHE A 38 -4.10 -2.81 -0.01
CA PHE A 38 -4.20 -3.94 0.94
C PHE A 38 -5.51 -3.94 1.74
N VAL A 39 -6.52 -3.19 1.29
CA VAL A 39 -7.87 -3.27 1.86
C VAL A 39 -8.67 -4.25 0.99
N THR A 40 -8.44 -5.53 1.23
CA THR A 40 -8.79 -6.64 0.32
C THR A 40 -9.52 -7.78 1.01
N ARG A 41 -10.12 -7.47 2.16
CA ARG A 41 -10.80 -8.44 3.00
C ARG A 41 -12.17 -8.77 2.46
N ARG A 42 -12.71 -9.95 2.80
CA ARG A 42 -14.03 -10.40 2.36
C ARG A 42 -15.13 -9.41 2.70
N GLU A 43 -15.08 -8.80 3.88
CA GLU A 43 -16.05 -7.83 4.38
C GLU A 43 -15.74 -6.39 3.97
N ARG A 44 -14.52 -6.13 3.48
CA ARG A 44 -14.09 -4.79 3.08
C ARG A 44 -13.03 -4.85 1.98
N PHE A 45 -13.47 -4.42 0.80
CA PHE A 45 -12.64 -4.36 -0.39
C PHE A 45 -12.68 -2.96 -1.00
N ASP A 46 -11.54 -2.29 -1.06
CA ASP A 46 -11.41 -0.93 -1.61
C ASP A 46 -10.93 -0.95 -3.10
N GLY A 47 -11.11 -2.06 -3.83
CA GLY A 47 -10.66 -2.17 -5.23
C GLY A 47 -11.36 -1.19 -6.18
N ALA A 48 -12.63 -0.84 -5.91
CA ALA A 48 -13.33 0.20 -6.64
C ALA A 48 -12.69 1.59 -6.40
N ASP A 49 -12.25 1.88 -5.17
CA ASP A 49 -11.56 3.13 -4.86
C ASP A 49 -10.26 3.25 -5.67
N VAL A 50 -9.45 2.17 -5.74
CA VAL A 50 -8.22 2.12 -6.55
C VAL A 50 -8.54 2.41 -8.02
N ALA A 51 -9.53 1.72 -8.58
CA ALA A 51 -9.92 1.93 -9.99
C ALA A 51 -10.40 3.36 -10.25
N HIS A 52 -11.20 3.93 -9.33
CA HIS A 52 -11.67 5.32 -9.43
C HIS A 52 -10.54 6.34 -9.34
N ILE A 53 -9.52 6.12 -8.50
CA ILE A 53 -8.37 7.03 -8.40
C ILE A 53 -7.59 7.03 -9.73
N ILE A 54 -7.32 5.86 -10.30
CA ILE A 54 -6.65 5.75 -11.61
C ILE A 54 -7.48 6.44 -12.70
N TYR A 55 -8.79 6.20 -12.72
CA TYR A 55 -9.70 6.83 -13.67
C TYR A 55 -9.74 8.36 -13.52
N ALA A 56 -9.87 8.87 -12.29
CA ALA A 56 -10.01 10.29 -12.00
C ALA A 56 -8.74 11.09 -12.33
N THR A 57 -7.57 10.47 -12.19
CA THR A 57 -6.28 11.11 -12.48
C THR A 57 -5.95 11.17 -13.97
N ARG A 58 -6.60 10.36 -14.82
CA ARG A 58 -6.48 10.41 -16.29
C ARG A 58 -5.03 10.37 -16.79
N GLY A 59 -4.25 9.43 -16.27
CA GLY A 59 -2.85 9.25 -16.66
C GLY A 59 -1.85 10.19 -16.00
N LYS A 60 -2.27 10.94 -14.97
CA LYS A 60 -1.39 11.89 -14.25
C LYS A 60 -0.72 11.32 -13.00
N LEU A 61 -0.92 10.02 -12.71
CA LEU A 61 -0.24 9.38 -11.58
C LEU A 61 1.26 9.28 -11.81
N GLU A 62 2.05 9.63 -10.80
CA GLU A 62 3.49 9.39 -10.76
C GLU A 62 3.74 7.91 -10.41
N TRP A 63 3.76 7.04 -11.41
CA TRP A 63 3.89 5.59 -11.20
C TRP A 63 5.21 5.15 -10.53
N GLU A 64 6.29 5.89 -10.75
CA GLU A 64 7.56 5.65 -10.03
C GLU A 64 7.38 5.81 -8.51
N ARG A 65 6.60 6.81 -8.09
CA ARG A 65 6.25 7.04 -6.69
C ARG A 65 5.35 5.94 -6.15
N VAL A 66 4.34 5.52 -6.91
CA VAL A 66 3.48 4.38 -6.54
C VAL A 66 4.32 3.12 -6.33
N LEU A 67 5.21 2.79 -7.26
CA LEU A 67 6.10 1.62 -7.13
C LEU A 67 7.05 1.75 -5.94
N ALA A 68 7.57 2.94 -5.66
CA ALA A 68 8.43 3.18 -4.50
C ALA A 68 7.69 2.95 -3.16
N ILE A 69 6.42 3.37 -3.05
CA ILE A 69 5.60 3.14 -1.84
C ILE A 69 5.22 1.66 -1.70
N VAL A 70 4.84 1.00 -2.80
CA VAL A 70 4.39 -0.40 -2.78
C VAL A 70 5.56 -1.37 -2.56
N GLY A 71 6.73 -1.06 -3.11
CA GLY A 71 7.97 -1.81 -2.89
C GLY A 71 7.86 -3.27 -3.34
N GLU A 72 8.26 -4.19 -2.45
CA GLU A 72 8.27 -5.63 -2.69
C GLU A 72 6.88 -6.22 -2.98
N ASN A 73 5.82 -5.50 -2.62
CA ASN A 73 4.44 -5.96 -2.74
C ASN A 73 3.80 -5.61 -4.10
N TRP A 74 4.58 -5.29 -5.13
CA TRP A 74 4.09 -4.82 -6.43
C TRP A 74 3.06 -5.77 -7.10
N GLU A 75 3.03 -7.05 -6.75
CA GLU A 75 2.01 -8.00 -7.24
C GLU A 75 0.58 -7.58 -6.88
N ILE A 76 0.37 -6.93 -5.72
CA ILE A 76 -0.95 -6.40 -5.33
C ILE A 76 -1.38 -5.23 -6.22
N LEU A 77 -0.41 -4.43 -6.67
CA LEU A 77 -0.63 -3.35 -7.62
C LEU A 77 -1.00 -3.95 -8.98
N LEU A 78 -0.25 -4.95 -9.46
CA LEU A 78 -0.58 -5.64 -10.72
C LEU A 78 -2.00 -6.22 -10.69
N TRP A 79 -2.39 -6.90 -9.62
CA TRP A 79 -3.76 -7.41 -9.46
C TRP A 79 -4.82 -6.29 -9.53
N SER A 80 -4.55 -5.16 -8.87
CA SER A 80 -5.43 -3.99 -8.92
C SER A 80 -5.49 -3.35 -10.31
N LEU A 81 -4.37 -3.33 -11.05
CA LEU A 81 -4.33 -2.82 -12.42
C LEU A 81 -5.14 -3.72 -13.36
N VAL A 82 -5.05 -5.04 -13.22
CA VAL A 82 -5.87 -5.99 -13.98
C VAL A 82 -7.37 -5.71 -13.74
N LEU A 83 -7.76 -5.48 -12.48
CA LEU A 83 -9.12 -5.06 -12.15
C LEU A 83 -9.49 -3.73 -12.82
N PHE A 84 -8.63 -2.71 -12.72
CA PHE A 84 -8.86 -1.41 -13.38
C PHE A 84 -9.08 -1.58 -14.89
N ARG A 85 -8.22 -2.36 -15.57
CA ARG A 85 -8.31 -2.64 -17.00
C ARG A 85 -9.59 -3.42 -17.38
N TYR A 86 -10.11 -4.23 -16.47
CA TYR A 86 -11.39 -4.91 -16.65
C TYR A 86 -12.56 -3.91 -16.53
N VAL A 87 -12.52 -3.01 -15.54
CA VAL A 87 -13.58 -2.01 -15.30
C VAL A 87 -13.59 -0.91 -16.36
N TYR A 88 -12.42 -0.44 -16.81
CA TYR A 88 -12.24 0.67 -17.76
C TYR A 88 -11.42 0.28 -19.00
N PRO A 89 -11.90 -0.65 -19.84
CA PRO A 89 -11.11 -1.17 -20.97
C PRO A 89 -10.71 -0.09 -21.99
N ALA A 90 -11.53 0.94 -22.16
CA ALA A 90 -11.28 2.06 -23.08
C ALA A 90 -10.23 3.05 -22.58
N HIS A 91 -9.79 2.95 -21.32
CA HIS A 91 -8.87 3.89 -20.67
C HIS A 91 -7.63 3.21 -20.14
N SER A 92 -7.21 2.15 -20.84
CA SER A 92 -5.99 1.40 -20.53
C SER A 92 -4.74 2.27 -20.56
N ASP A 93 -4.77 3.32 -21.38
CA ASP A 93 -3.72 4.31 -21.60
C ASP A 93 -3.49 5.23 -20.38
N TYR A 94 -4.38 5.23 -19.39
CA TYR A 94 -4.13 5.93 -18.12
C TYR A 94 -3.05 5.26 -17.26
N VAL A 95 -2.68 4.02 -17.61
CA VAL A 95 -1.54 3.31 -17.06
C VAL A 95 -0.51 3.16 -18.20
N PRO A 96 0.73 3.64 -18.05
CA PRO A 96 1.76 3.54 -19.08
C PRO A 96 1.97 2.09 -19.53
N PHE A 97 2.11 1.89 -20.84
CA PHE A 97 2.37 0.55 -21.39
C PHE A 97 3.67 -0.06 -20.85
N SER A 98 4.70 0.74 -20.63
CA SER A 98 5.97 0.30 -20.03
C SER A 98 5.79 -0.28 -18.62
N LEU A 99 4.84 0.24 -17.84
CA LEU A 99 4.53 -0.30 -16.52
C LEU A 99 3.86 -1.68 -16.62
N TRP A 100 2.94 -1.84 -17.57
CA TRP A 100 2.34 -3.15 -17.86
C TRP A 100 3.39 -4.18 -18.26
N GLU A 101 4.26 -3.81 -19.20
CA GLU A 101 5.33 -4.68 -19.70
C GLU A 101 6.26 -5.10 -18.56
N ASP A 102 6.70 -4.16 -17.73
CA ASP A 102 7.57 -4.43 -16.58
C ASP A 102 6.92 -5.39 -15.57
N LEU A 103 5.72 -5.06 -15.07
CA LEU A 103 5.06 -5.86 -14.04
C LEU A 103 4.66 -7.26 -14.54
N LEU A 104 4.16 -7.38 -15.77
CA LEU A 104 3.81 -8.67 -16.35
C LEU A 104 5.05 -9.52 -16.62
N THR A 105 6.16 -8.93 -17.08
CA THR A 105 7.42 -9.65 -17.31
C THR A 105 7.99 -10.18 -15.99
N ARG A 106 8.00 -9.37 -14.93
CA ARG A 106 8.39 -9.80 -13.58
C ARG A 106 7.51 -10.95 -13.10
N TYR A 107 6.19 -10.81 -13.24
CA TYR A 107 5.24 -11.82 -12.79
C TYR A 107 5.41 -13.15 -13.53
N MET A 108 5.53 -13.11 -14.85
CA MET A 108 5.77 -14.31 -15.66
C MET A 108 7.09 -14.99 -15.28
N THR A 109 8.12 -14.22 -14.93
CA THR A 109 9.39 -14.76 -14.44
C THR A 109 9.20 -15.53 -13.13
N LEU A 110 8.48 -14.95 -12.16
CA LEU A 110 8.17 -15.61 -10.88
C LEU A 110 7.37 -16.90 -11.08
N VAL A 111 6.34 -16.87 -11.92
CA VAL A 111 5.51 -18.06 -12.22
C VAL A 111 6.34 -19.15 -12.92
N SER A 112 7.25 -18.77 -13.81
CA SER A 112 8.10 -19.73 -14.52
C SER A 112 9.16 -20.40 -13.63
N LYS A 113 9.54 -19.74 -12.53
CA LYS A 113 10.58 -20.20 -11.60
C LYS A 113 10.13 -19.94 -10.16
N PRO A 114 9.21 -20.77 -9.62
CA PRO A 114 8.74 -20.63 -8.25
C PRO A 114 9.90 -20.72 -7.27
N ASP A 115 9.95 -19.83 -6.28
CA ASP A 115 10.88 -19.92 -5.15
C ASP A 115 10.25 -20.77 -4.04
N PRO A 116 10.81 -21.96 -3.70
CA PRO A 116 10.30 -22.79 -2.61
C PRO A 116 10.36 -22.13 -1.23
N LYS A 117 11.10 -21.02 -1.10
CA LYS A 117 11.23 -20.24 0.14
C LYS A 117 10.35 -18.99 0.17
N ALA A 118 9.55 -18.76 -0.87
CA ALA A 118 8.63 -17.62 -0.87
C ALA A 118 7.62 -17.75 0.29
N PRO A 119 7.45 -16.70 1.11
CA PRO A 119 6.59 -16.79 2.28
C PRO A 119 5.12 -16.82 1.87
N PHE A 120 4.29 -17.44 2.69
CA PHE A 120 2.84 -17.39 2.53
C PHE A 120 2.32 -15.97 2.80
N ARG A 121 1.58 -15.40 1.85
CA ARG A 121 1.09 -14.00 1.93
C ARG A 121 -0.41 -13.87 2.18
N GLY A 122 -1.13 -14.98 2.43
CA GLY A 122 -2.58 -14.94 2.63
C GLY A 122 -3.01 -14.07 3.80
N SER A 123 -2.22 -14.00 4.88
CA SER A 123 -2.52 -13.12 6.02
C SER A 123 -2.48 -11.64 5.66
N LEU A 124 -1.78 -11.23 4.60
CA LEU A 124 -1.79 -9.85 4.09
C LEU A 124 -3.11 -9.50 3.37
N ILE A 125 -3.81 -10.50 2.85
CA ILE A 125 -5.07 -10.33 2.11
C ILE A 125 -6.24 -10.28 3.09
N ASP A 126 -6.34 -11.29 3.96
CA ASP A 126 -7.40 -11.41 4.96
C ASP A 126 -7.00 -12.41 6.06
N GLU A 127 -6.60 -11.88 7.21
CA GLU A 127 -6.16 -12.69 8.37
C GLU A 127 -7.22 -13.65 8.91
N ASN A 128 -8.51 -13.40 8.64
CA ASN A 128 -9.59 -14.29 9.07
C ASN A 128 -9.85 -15.39 8.04
N MET A 129 -9.90 -15.03 6.76
CA MET A 129 -10.17 -16.00 5.69
C MET A 129 -9.00 -16.96 5.47
N PHE A 130 -7.77 -16.53 5.75
CA PHE A 130 -6.56 -17.35 5.69
C PHE A 130 -6.06 -17.79 7.08
N ALA A 131 -6.94 -17.77 8.09
CA ALA A 131 -6.57 -18.15 9.45
C ALA A 131 -6.19 -19.64 9.56
N ILE A 132 -6.83 -20.51 8.79
CA ILE A 132 -6.55 -21.95 8.78
C ILE A 132 -5.12 -22.23 8.29
N ASP A 133 -4.70 -21.54 7.24
CA ASP A 133 -3.37 -21.64 6.64
C ASP A 133 -2.27 -21.39 7.67
N VAL A 134 -2.47 -20.39 8.53
CA VAL A 134 -1.52 -20.03 9.59
C VAL A 134 -1.67 -20.94 10.81
N LYS A 135 -2.88 -21.05 11.37
CA LYS A 135 -3.10 -21.67 12.69
C LYS A 135 -3.04 -23.20 12.66
N GLU A 136 -3.46 -23.81 11.56
CA GLU A 136 -3.57 -25.26 11.44
C GLU A 136 -2.53 -25.83 10.46
N TRP A 137 -2.29 -25.17 9.33
CA TRP A 137 -1.34 -25.65 8.32
C TRP A 137 0.10 -25.18 8.54
N GLY A 138 0.32 -24.28 9.52
CA GLY A 138 1.65 -23.85 9.93
C GLY A 138 2.38 -22.97 8.92
N LEU A 139 1.65 -22.29 8.02
CA LEU A 139 2.23 -21.32 7.11
C LEU A 139 2.59 -20.01 7.83
N GLU A 140 3.53 -19.28 7.26
CA GLU A 140 4.06 -18.03 7.82
C GLU A 140 2.99 -16.94 7.97
N ASP A 141 3.04 -16.16 9.05
CA ASP A 141 2.19 -14.98 9.26
C ASP A 141 2.95 -13.69 8.96
N VAL A 142 3.06 -13.35 7.68
CA VAL A 142 3.77 -12.15 7.22
C VAL A 142 3.12 -10.86 7.75
N LEU A 143 1.80 -10.84 7.96
CA LEU A 143 1.11 -9.68 8.55
C LEU A 143 1.60 -9.39 9.97
N ALA A 144 1.83 -10.42 10.79
CA ALA A 144 2.37 -10.26 12.13
C ALA A 144 3.77 -9.62 12.10
N GLU A 145 4.61 -9.97 11.13
CA GLU A 145 5.92 -9.34 10.95
C GLU A 145 5.82 -7.85 10.63
N TYR A 146 4.95 -7.47 9.68
CA TYR A 146 4.75 -6.05 9.37
C TYR A 146 4.26 -5.27 10.60
N ARG A 147 3.35 -5.84 11.40
CA ARG A 147 2.87 -5.24 12.65
C ARG A 147 4.00 -5.10 13.67
N ALA A 148 4.86 -6.10 13.82
CA ALA A 148 6.00 -6.06 14.73
C ALA A 148 7.00 -4.96 14.35
N ARG A 149 7.31 -4.81 13.05
CA ARG A 149 8.20 -3.74 12.54
C ARG A 149 7.66 -2.32 12.80
N ARG A 150 6.34 -2.17 12.96
CA ARG A 150 5.66 -0.88 13.16
C ARG A 150 5.40 -0.50 14.60
N THR A 151 5.58 -1.42 15.54
CA THR A 151 5.40 -1.10 16.96
C THR A 151 6.49 -0.11 17.33
N PRO A 152 6.17 1.16 17.70
CA PRO A 152 7.19 2.10 18.14
C PRO A 152 7.93 1.45 19.31
N ARG A 153 9.26 1.59 19.38
CA ARG A 153 9.95 1.36 20.66
C ARG A 153 9.20 2.19 21.70
N ALA A 154 8.85 1.56 22.83
CA ALA A 154 8.16 2.24 23.91
C ALA A 154 8.85 3.59 24.17
N PHE A 155 8.04 4.64 24.27
CA PHE A 155 8.54 5.97 24.64
C PHE A 155 9.43 5.83 25.87
N ASP A 156 10.72 6.15 25.74
CA ASP A 156 11.69 6.10 26.83
C ASP A 156 11.68 7.47 27.52
N PRO A 157 11.13 7.59 28.74
CA PRO A 157 11.06 8.86 29.46
C PRO A 157 12.45 9.44 29.76
N SER A 158 13.50 8.63 29.75
CA SER A 158 14.88 9.07 30.01
C SER A 158 15.52 9.84 28.86
N SER A 159 14.92 9.84 27.67
CA SER A 159 15.41 10.61 26.52
C SER A 159 15.01 12.10 26.56
N MET A 160 14.22 12.54 27.54
CA MET A 160 13.92 13.96 27.74
C MET A 160 15.04 14.64 28.53
N VAL A 161 15.96 15.31 27.82
CA VAL A 161 16.85 16.31 28.45
C VAL A 161 16.00 17.51 28.85
N THR A 162 15.75 17.69 30.15
CA THR A 162 15.18 18.92 30.69
C THR A 162 16.15 20.08 30.46
N PRO A 163 15.75 21.19 29.83
CA PRO A 163 16.58 22.38 29.78
C PRO A 163 16.69 22.93 31.21
N GLU A 164 17.92 22.99 31.74
CA GLU A 164 18.20 23.65 33.01
C GLU A 164 17.67 25.10 32.95
N SER A 165 16.82 25.43 33.91
CA SER A 165 16.33 26.79 34.15
C SER A 165 17.52 27.69 34.46
N LYS A 166 17.88 28.59 33.54
CA LYS A 166 18.72 29.74 33.86
C LYS A 166 17.91 30.67 34.77
N THR A 167 18.16 30.61 36.08
CA THR A 167 17.82 31.68 37.01
C THR A 167 18.78 32.86 36.85
N ALA A 168 18.21 34.04 37.04
CA ALA A 168 18.74 35.39 36.83
C ALA A 168 20.04 35.72 37.56
#